data_AF-A0AA95D8N3-F1
#
_entry.id   AF-A0AA95D8N3-F1
#
_cell.length_a   1.000
_cell.length_b   1.000
_cell.length_c   1.000
_cell.angle_alpha   90.00
_cell.angle_beta   90.00
_cell.angle_gamma   90.00
#
_symmetry.space_group_name_H-M   'P 1'
#
loop_
_entity.id
_entity.type
_entity.pdbx_description
1 polymer ?
#
loop_
_entity_poly.entity_id
_entity_poly.type
_entity_poly.pdbx_seq_one_letter_code
_entity_poly.pdbx_strand_id
1 'polypeptide(L)'
;MTNTRMQRDYHEGRLQLMSQDKYVKVICDQLEIIPKHIVIHRITGDAPRDMLIGSMWSLNKWEVLNTIETEVQRRGSVQGCKAVKQEFEYEKTT
;
A
#
# COMPACT_ATOMS: atom_id res chain seq x y z
N MET A 1 -15.44 -1.80 -12.89
CA MET A 1 -14.62 -0.71 -13.43
C MET A 1 -14.30 -1.05 -14.87
N THR A 2 -15.22 -0.77 -15.78
CA THR A 2 -15.03 -1.01 -17.21
C THR A 2 -14.72 0.33 -17.91
N ASN A 3 -13.94 0.30 -18.99
CA ASN A 3 -13.57 1.46 -19.84
C ASN A 3 -12.45 2.38 -19.32
N THR A 4 -11.58 1.91 -18.43
CA THR A 4 -10.38 2.68 -18.06
C THR A 4 -9.23 2.41 -19.03
N ARG A 5 -8.30 3.37 -19.16
CA ARG A 5 -7.05 3.14 -19.92
C ARG A 5 -6.24 1.98 -19.33
N MET A 6 -6.19 1.89 -18.00
CA MET A 6 -5.48 0.82 -17.30
C MET A 6 -6.06 -0.57 -17.60
N GLN A 7 -7.37 -0.71 -17.79
CA GLN A 7 -7.96 -1.99 -18.21
C GLN A 7 -7.42 -2.43 -19.58
N ARG A 8 -7.38 -1.50 -20.55
CA ARG A 8 -6.85 -1.80 -21.90
C ARG A 8 -5.38 -2.18 -21.83
N ASP A 9 -4.58 -1.40 -21.10
CA ASP A 9 -3.16 -1.69 -20.91
C ASP A 9 -2.91 -3.05 -20.23
N TYR A 10 -3.78 -3.47 -19.32
CA TYR A 10 -3.72 -4.81 -18.70
C TYR A 10 -4.02 -5.92 -19.71
N HIS A 11 -5.10 -5.80 -20.49
CA HIS A 11 -5.46 -6.80 -21.50
C HIS A 11 -4.45 -6.89 -22.66
N GLU A 12 -3.80 -5.78 -22.99
CA GLU A 12 -2.74 -5.70 -24.01
C GLU A 12 -1.35 -6.05 -23.45
N GLY A 13 -1.25 -6.46 -22.18
CA GLY A 13 -0.01 -6.90 -21.53
C GLY A 13 0.99 -5.80 -21.17
N ARG A 14 0.68 -4.53 -21.45
CA ARG A 14 1.50 -3.35 -21.10
C ARG A 14 1.51 -3.03 -19.61
N LEU A 15 0.46 -3.44 -18.89
CA LEU A 15 0.36 -3.32 -17.44
C LEU A 15 0.34 -4.71 -16.82
N GLN A 16 1.23 -4.94 -15.87
CA GLN A 16 1.30 -6.19 -15.11
C GLN A 16 0.86 -5.93 -13.67
N LEU A 17 -0.05 -6.78 -13.16
CA LEU A 17 -0.52 -6.67 -11.79
C LEU A 17 0.53 -7.18 -10.81
N MET A 18 0.55 -6.58 -9.63
CA MET A 18 1.48 -6.97 -8.58
C MET A 18 1.02 -8.27 -7.90
N SER A 19 1.98 -9.14 -7.55
CA SER A 19 1.71 -10.23 -6.62
C SER A 19 1.49 -9.70 -5.20
N GLN A 20 0.75 -10.45 -4.37
CA GLN A 20 0.53 -10.09 -2.97
C GLN A 20 1.86 -9.87 -2.24
N ASP A 21 2.82 -10.78 -2.38
CA ASP A 21 4.11 -10.69 -1.72
C ASP A 21 4.88 -9.41 -2.08
N LYS A 22 4.85 -9.04 -3.36
CA LYS A 22 5.53 -7.82 -3.82
C LYS A 22 4.83 -6.58 -3.28
N TYR A 23 3.49 -6.59 -3.23
CA TYR A 23 2.71 -5.51 -2.62
C TYR A 23 3.02 -5.37 -1.13
N VAL A 24 2.99 -6.47 -0.38
CA VAL A 24 3.31 -6.48 1.06
C VAL A 24 4.69 -5.90 1.33
N LYS A 25 5.71 -6.32 0.55
CA LYS A 25 7.07 -5.79 0.70
C LYS A 25 7.14 -4.28 0.49
N VAL A 26 6.50 -3.78 -0.57
CA VAL A 26 6.45 -2.34 -0.88
C VAL A 26 5.75 -1.55 0.23
N ILE A 27 4.63 -2.05 0.75
CA ILE A 27 3.93 -1.41 1.86
C ILE A 27 4.81 -1.35 3.11
N CYS A 28 5.49 -2.44 3.46
CA CYS A 28 6.39 -2.44 4.62
C CYS A 28 7.54 -1.44 4.44
N ASP A 29 8.13 -1.36 3.24
CA ASP A 29 9.18 -0.39 2.93
C ASP A 29 8.68 1.06 3.11
N GLN A 30 7.45 1.34 2.67
CA GLN A 30 6.82 2.65 2.85
C GLN A 30 6.54 2.97 4.32
N LEU A 31 5.99 2.02 5.08
CA LEU A 31 5.71 2.18 6.51
C LEU A 31 6.97 2.54 7.28
N GLU A 32 8.09 1.90 6.98
CA GLU A 32 9.36 2.17 7.65
C GLU A 32 9.86 3.61 7.44
N ILE A 33 9.54 4.24 6.30
CA ILE A 33 9.99 5.58 5.93
C ILE A 33 9.00 6.66 6.40
N ILE A 34 7.69 6.37 6.42
CA ILE A 34 6.66 7.33 6.83
C ILE A 34 6.84 7.71 8.31
N PRO A 35 6.98 9.00 8.65
CA PRO A 35 7.16 9.44 10.03
C PRO A 35 6.06 8.96 10.99
N LYS A 36 6.43 8.74 12.26
CA LYS A 36 5.52 8.26 13.32
C LYS A 36 4.35 9.19 13.62
N HIS A 37 4.49 10.48 13.34
CA HIS A 37 3.44 11.48 13.58
C HIS A 37 2.37 11.50 12.48
N ILE A 38 2.61 10.82 11.35
CA ILE A 38 1.63 10.72 10.25
C ILE A 38 0.73 9.51 10.48
N VAL A 39 -0.58 9.75 10.43
CA VAL A 39 -1.59 8.69 10.52
C VAL A 39 -1.98 8.23 9.12
N ILE A 40 -1.83 6.93 8.84
CA ILE A 40 -2.25 6.33 7.58
C ILE A 40 -3.70 5.86 7.73
N HIS A 41 -4.62 6.49 7.00
CA HIS A 41 -6.05 6.19 7.10
C HIS A 41 -6.42 4.82 6.50
N ARG A 42 -5.80 4.44 5.38
CA ARG A 42 -6.09 3.18 4.67
C ARG A 42 -4.85 2.64 4.01
N ILE A 43 -4.55 1.37 4.26
CA ILE A 43 -3.49 0.62 3.57
C ILE A 43 -4.09 -0.17 2.40
N THR A 44 -5.30 -0.70 2.57
CA THR A 44 -6.03 -1.45 1.54
C THR A 44 -7.34 -0.76 1.15
N GLY A 45 -7.80 -1.03 -0.09
CA GLY A 45 -9.03 -0.51 -0.66
C GLY A 45 -10.07 -1.61 -0.87
N ASP A 46 -11.36 -1.26 -0.76
CA ASP A 46 -12.47 -2.17 -1.05
C ASP A 46 -12.96 -1.92 -2.48
N ALA A 47 -13.03 -2.97 -3.29
CA ALA A 47 -13.57 -2.92 -4.64
C ALA A 47 -14.72 -3.93 -4.78
N PRO A 48 -15.85 -3.56 -5.40
CA PRO A 48 -16.90 -4.52 -5.73
C PRO A 48 -16.35 -5.67 -6.60
N ARG A 49 -16.68 -6.91 -6.23
CA ARG A 49 -16.12 -8.13 -6.85
C ARG A 49 -16.43 -8.23 -8.32
N ASP A 50 -17.65 -7.88 -8.70
CA ASP A 50 -18.19 -7.83 -10.07
C ASP A 50 -17.47 -6.81 -10.96
N MET A 51 -16.75 -5.87 -10.35
CA MET A 51 -16.08 -4.77 -11.03
C MET A 51 -14.56 -4.89 -11.04
N LEU A 52 -13.99 -5.89 -10.36
CA LEU A 52 -12.56 -6.08 -10.18
C LEU A 52 -11.96 -6.83 -11.38
N ILE A 53 -11.02 -6.19 -12.07
CA ILE A 53 -10.30 -6.80 -13.20
C ILE A 53 -9.16 -7.71 -12.72
N GLY A 54 -8.55 -7.42 -11.57
CA GLY A 54 -7.46 -8.26 -11.07
C GLY A 54 -6.83 -7.84 -9.75
N SER A 55 -5.79 -8.63 -9.40
CA SER A 55 -5.28 -8.97 -8.07
C SER A 55 -6.37 -9.52 -7.15
N MET A 56 -6.86 -10.72 -7.43
CA MET A 56 -7.93 -11.37 -6.64
C MET A 56 -7.59 -11.49 -5.16
N TRP A 57 -6.30 -11.60 -4.82
CA TRP A 57 -5.81 -11.60 -3.45
C TRP A 57 -6.21 -10.34 -2.66
N SER A 58 -6.44 -9.21 -3.34
CA SER A 58 -6.84 -7.96 -2.67
C SER A 58 -8.26 -8.01 -2.12
N LEU A 59 -9.08 -8.99 -2.54
CA LEU A 59 -10.43 -9.19 -2.00
C LEU A 59 -10.42 -9.73 -0.57
N ASN A 60 -9.34 -10.42 -0.17
CA ASN A 60 -9.18 -11.00 1.16
C ASN A 60 -8.46 -10.01 2.08
N LYS A 61 -9.16 -8.93 2.46
CA LYS A 61 -8.61 -7.83 3.27
C LYS A 61 -7.84 -8.31 4.51
N TRP A 62 -8.43 -9.23 5.27
CA TRP A 62 -7.83 -9.75 6.50
C TRP A 62 -6.51 -10.49 6.24
N GLU A 63 -6.47 -11.31 5.19
CA GLU A 63 -5.26 -12.04 4.80
C GLU A 63 -4.13 -11.08 4.43
N VAL A 64 -4.44 -10.05 3.63
CA VAL A 64 -3.45 -9.03 3.24
C VAL A 64 -2.92 -8.28 4.46
N LEU A 65 -3.79 -7.83 5.36
CA LEU A 65 -3.39 -7.13 6.58
C LEU A 65 -2.52 -7.99 7.50
N ASN A 66 -2.91 -9.26 7.72
CA ASN A 66 -2.13 -10.21 8.52
C ASN A 66 -0.75 -10.48 7.89
N THR A 67 -0.68 -10.55 6.55
CA THR A 67 0.59 -10.75 5.84
C THR A 67 1.51 -9.54 6.02
N ILE A 68 0.96 -8.32 5.99
CA ILE A 68 1.71 -7.09 6.26
C ILE A 68 2.23 -7.09 7.70
N GLU A 69 1.36 -7.39 8.67
CA GLU A 69 1.76 -7.46 10.08
C GLU A 69 2.88 -8.49 10.29
N THR A 70 2.72 -9.69 9.72
CA THR A 70 3.73 -10.75 9.78
C THR A 70 5.05 -10.29 9.17
N GLU A 71 5.03 -9.61 8.02
CA GLU A 71 6.25 -9.14 7.36
C GLU A 71 6.94 -8.03 8.16
N VAL A 72 6.20 -7.09 8.75
CA VAL A 72 6.76 -6.06 9.64
C VAL A 72 7.40 -6.69 10.88
N GLN A 73 6.72 -7.67 11.51
CA GLN A 73 7.28 -8.42 12.64
C GLN A 73 8.53 -9.21 12.24
N ARG A 74 8.52 -9.89 11.09
CA ARG A 74 9.66 -10.64 10.55
C ARG A 74 10.88 -9.74 10.33
N ARG A 75 10.66 -8.49 9.95
CA ARG A 75 11.71 -7.47 9.77
C ARG A 75 12.17 -6.84 11.09
N GLY A 76 11.42 -7.03 12.18
CA GLY A 76 11.62 -6.31 13.44
C GLY A 76 11.47 -4.81 13.27
N SER A 77 10.64 -4.36 12.32
CA SER A 77 10.48 -2.94 11.99
C SER A 77 9.19 -2.36 12.57
N VAL A 78 9.11 -1.03 12.61
CA VAL A 78 7.92 -0.28 13.02
C VAL A 78 7.79 0.94 12.12
N GLN A 79 6.60 1.53 12.05
CA GLN A 79 6.39 2.75 11.25
C GLN A 79 7.41 3.83 11.64
N GLY A 80 8.02 4.44 10.63
CA GLY A 80 8.97 5.54 10.79
C GLY A 80 10.30 5.16 11.46
N CYS A 81 10.65 3.87 11.54
CA CYS A 81 11.96 3.46 12.06
C CYS A 81 13.13 3.91 11.16
N LYS A 82 12.86 4.19 9.86
CA LYS A 82 13.80 4.74 8.88
C LYS A 82 13.43 6.15 8.43
N ALA A 83 12.50 6.82 9.13
CA ALA A 83 12.12 8.18 8.80
C ALA A 83 13.32 9.14 8.99
N VAL A 84 13.65 9.89 7.95
CA VAL A 84 14.64 10.98 8.05
C VAL A 84 13.99 12.11 8.86
N LYS A 85 14.73 12.72 9.79
CA LYS A 85 14.26 13.90 10.51
C LYS A 85 13.98 15.01 9.49
N GLN A 86 12.71 15.36 9.31
CA GLN A 86 12.32 16.59 8.63
C GLN A 86 12.12 17.65 9.71
N GLU A 87 12.94 18.69 9.67
CA GLU A 87 12.69 19.93 10.41
C GLU A 87 11.53 20.64 9.69
N PHE A 88 10.33 20.53 10.25
CA PHE A 88 9.21 21.32 9.77
C PHE A 88 9.30 22.70 10.43
N GLU A 89 9.76 23.70 9.69
CA GLU A 89 9.51 25.10 10.05
C GLU A 89 8.01 25.34 9.94
N TYR A 90 7.32 25.35 11.09
CA TYR A 90 5.96 25.86 11.14
C TYR A 90 6.03 27.38 10.96
N GLU A 91 5.78 27.87 9.75
CA GLU A 91 5.36 29.26 9.56
C GLU A 91 4.06 29.44 10.37
N LYS A 92 4.17 30.14 11.51
CA LYS A 92 3.03 30.56 12.29
C LYS A 92 2.27 31.60 11.48
N THR A 93 1.30 31.17 10.68
CA THR A 93 0.31 32.11 10.13
C THR A 93 -0.49 32.66 11.31
N THR A 94 -0.25 33.94 11.59
CA THR A 94 -0.96 34.75 12.60
C THR A 94 -2.34 35.12 12.09
#